data_AF-A0A351MDA7-F1
#
_entry.id   AF-A0A351MDA7-F1
#
_cell.length_a   1.000
_cell.length_b   1.000
_cell.length_c   1.000
_cell.angle_alpha   90.00
_cell.angle_beta   90.00
_cell.angle_gamma   90.00
#
_symmetry.space_group_name_H-M   'P 1'
#
loop_
_entity.id
_entity.type
_entity.pdbx_description
1 polymer ?
#
loop_
_entity_poly.entity_id
_entity_poly.type
_entity_poly.pdbx_seq_one_letter_code
_entity_poly.pdbx_strand_id
1 'polypeptide(L)'
;MEPDAWPDTASARARRKLQAEFAAQDAAEEEADLLWLLASDQGRRVVWRKLSRAHVFRSAFDPEPVRMAFVLGQREDGLRLVEAVSRYPKALALMMEEANERERTRNAILERASDSD
;
A
#
# COMPACT_ATOMS: atom_id res chain seq x y z
N MET A 1 -35.91 35.31 -27.29
CA MET A 1 -36.02 34.05 -26.55
C MET A 1 -34.90 33.17 -27.09
N GLU A 2 -33.74 33.16 -26.43
CA GLU A 2 -32.59 32.36 -26.86
C GLU A 2 -32.87 30.87 -26.62
N PRO A 3 -32.44 29.95 -27.50
CA PRO A 3 -32.64 28.54 -27.31
C PRO A 3 -31.69 28.02 -26.22
N ASP A 4 -32.29 27.46 -25.18
CA ASP A 4 -31.65 26.78 -24.06
C ASP A 4 -30.73 25.66 -24.58
N ALA A 5 -29.42 25.91 -24.59
CA ALA A 5 -28.43 24.96 -25.06
C ALA A 5 -28.25 23.84 -24.03
N TRP A 6 -28.84 22.68 -24.29
CA TRP A 6 -28.56 21.45 -23.54
C TRP A 6 -27.05 21.15 -23.49
N PRO A 7 -26.48 20.69 -22.36
CA PRO A 7 -25.04 20.48 -22.24
C PRO A 7 -24.54 19.49 -23.29
N ASP A 8 -23.43 19.82 -23.94
CA ASP A 8 -22.78 19.01 -24.98
C ASP A 8 -22.36 17.62 -24.44
N THR A 9 -23.28 16.66 -24.59
CA THR A 9 -23.11 15.28 -24.11
C THR A 9 -22.06 14.51 -24.93
N ALA A 10 -21.79 14.92 -26.16
CA ALA A 10 -20.75 14.33 -26.99
C ALA A 10 -19.36 14.70 -26.44
N SER A 11 -19.16 15.96 -26.05
CA SER A 11 -17.95 16.41 -25.35
C SER A 11 -17.81 15.79 -23.96
N ALA A 12 -18.90 15.64 -23.20
CA ALA A 12 -18.87 14.93 -21.91
C ALA A 12 -18.48 13.44 -22.05
N ARG A 13 -18.97 12.75 -23.08
CA ARG A 13 -18.62 11.35 -23.37
C ARG A 13 -17.17 11.23 -23.83
N ALA A 14 -16.70 12.14 -24.69
CA ALA A 14 -15.30 12.16 -25.13
C ALA A 14 -14.33 12.40 -23.97
N ARG A 15 -14.62 13.36 -23.07
CA ARG A 15 -13.83 13.61 -21.86
C ARG A 15 -13.78 12.39 -20.93
N ARG A 16 -14.92 11.73 -20.71
CA ARG A 16 -14.99 10.50 -19.91
C ARG A 16 -14.17 9.37 -20.51
N LYS A 17 -14.24 9.19 -21.83
CA LYS A 17 -13.44 8.18 -22.52
C LYS A 17 -11.95 8.44 -22.34
N LEU A 18 -11.51 9.69 -22.55
CA LEU A 18 -10.11 10.07 -22.37
C LEU A 18 -9.64 9.92 -20.91
N GLN A 19 -10.47 10.30 -19.93
CA GLN A 19 -10.18 10.07 -18.51
C GLN A 19 -10.05 8.58 -18.17
N ALA A 20 -10.90 7.74 -18.74
CA ALA A 20 -10.81 6.29 -18.54
C ALA A 20 -9.56 5.69 -19.19
N GLU A 21 -9.14 6.20 -20.36
CA GLU A 21 -7.91 5.79 -21.02
C GLU A 21 -6.67 6.17 -20.18
N PHE A 22 -6.60 7.40 -19.67
CA PHE A 22 -5.52 7.81 -18.77
C PHE A 22 -5.51 6.99 -17.47
N ALA A 23 -6.67 6.80 -16.82
CA ALA A 23 -6.75 6.00 -15.61
C ALA A 23 -6.34 4.53 -15.82
N ALA A 24 -6.65 3.97 -17.00
CA ALA A 24 -6.21 2.63 -17.35
C ALA A 24 -4.70 2.54 -17.58
N GLN A 25 -4.10 3.58 -18.17
CA GLN A 25 -2.65 3.68 -18.32
C GLN A 25 -1.96 3.80 -16.97
N ASP A 26 -2.41 4.71 -16.11
CA ASP A 26 -1.86 4.91 -14.76
C ASP A 26 -1.93 3.61 -13.94
N ALA A 27 -3.04 2.89 -14.02
CA ALA A 27 -3.20 1.60 -13.32
C ALA A 27 -2.24 0.52 -13.83
N ALA A 28 -1.97 0.48 -15.13
CA ALA A 28 -1.02 -0.46 -15.71
C ALA A 28 0.43 -0.12 -15.33
N GLU A 29 0.78 1.16 -15.28
CA GLU A 29 2.08 1.64 -14.81
C GLU A 29 2.28 1.32 -13.32
N GLU A 30 1.27 1.59 -12.49
CA GLU A 30 1.31 1.27 -11.05
C GLU A 30 1.48 -0.23 -10.80
N GLU A 31 0.81 -1.07 -11.58
CA GLU A 31 0.95 -2.53 -11.49
C GLU A 31 2.37 -2.99 -11.88
N ALA A 32 2.93 -2.44 -12.96
CA ALA A 32 4.29 -2.76 -13.39
C ALA A 32 5.34 -2.33 -12.36
N ASP A 33 5.19 -1.14 -11.78
CA ASP A 33 6.08 -0.61 -10.74
C ASP A 33 6.01 -1.44 -9.46
N LEU A 34 4.81 -1.89 -9.07
CA LEU A 34 4.65 -2.80 -7.94
C LEU A 34 5.34 -4.13 -8.19
N LEU A 35 5.17 -4.72 -9.37
CA LEU A 35 5.85 -5.97 -9.74
C LEU A 35 7.37 -5.81 -9.73
N TRP A 36 7.87 -4.68 -10.23
CA TRP A 36 9.29 -4.35 -10.18
C TRP A 36 9.81 -4.26 -8.74
N LEU A 37 9.08 -3.61 -7.84
CA LEU A 37 9.42 -3.58 -6.41
C LEU A 37 9.42 -4.98 -5.79
N LEU A 38 8.42 -5.80 -6.11
CA LEU A 38 8.29 -7.14 -5.53
C LEU A 38 9.32 -8.14 -6.04
N ALA A 39 9.98 -7.87 -7.17
CA ALA A 39 10.95 -8.76 -7.80
C ALA A 39 12.25 -8.96 -6.98
N SER A 40 12.61 -8.03 -6.09
CA SER A 40 13.83 -8.09 -5.28
C SER A 40 13.55 -8.13 -3.77
N ASP A 41 14.47 -8.70 -2.96
CA ASP A 41 14.37 -8.65 -1.49
C ASP A 41 14.41 -7.20 -0.99
N GLN A 42 15.23 -6.34 -1.61
CA GLN A 42 15.32 -4.93 -1.25
C GLN A 42 13.97 -4.21 -1.46
N GLY A 43 13.30 -4.46 -2.58
CA GLY A 43 12.00 -3.86 -2.85
C GLY A 43 10.88 -4.43 -1.97
N ARG A 44 10.83 -5.76 -1.76
CA ARG A 44 9.93 -6.38 -0.76
C ARG A 44 10.15 -5.81 0.64
N ARG A 45 11.39 -5.56 1.03
CA ARG A 45 11.72 -4.91 2.31
C ARG A 45 11.20 -3.47 2.38
N VAL A 46 11.21 -2.71 1.28
CA VAL A 46 10.61 -1.37 1.23
C VAL A 46 9.10 -1.45 1.41
N VAL A 47 8.42 -2.34 0.68
CA VAL A 47 6.98 -2.59 0.79
C VAL A 47 6.61 -3.00 2.22
N TRP A 48 7.30 -3.99 2.78
CA TRP A 48 7.05 -4.46 4.15
C TRP A 48 7.21 -3.35 5.20
N ARG A 49 8.23 -2.50 5.07
CA ARG A 49 8.42 -1.35 5.96
C ARG A 49 7.27 -0.36 5.88
N LYS A 50 6.69 -0.13 4.69
CA LYS A 50 5.54 0.74 4.53
C LYS A 50 4.30 0.16 5.17
N LEU A 51 4.00 -1.11 4.91
CA LEU A 51 2.92 -1.83 5.59
C LEU A 51 3.04 -1.79 7.11
N SER A 52 4.24 -2.04 7.62
CA SER A 52 4.52 -2.01 9.07
C SER A 52 4.27 -0.63 9.68
N ARG A 53 4.66 0.46 8.98
CA ARG A 53 4.44 1.85 9.43
C ARG A 53 2.98 2.27 9.34
N ALA A 54 2.23 1.73 8.40
CA ALA A 54 0.79 1.96 8.30
C ALA A 54 -0.03 1.16 9.34
N HIS A 55 0.62 0.44 10.26
CA HIS A 55 -0.04 -0.31 11.34
C HIS A 55 -1.08 -1.34 10.86
N VAL A 56 -0.96 -1.85 9.63
CA VAL A 56 -1.97 -2.77 9.04
C VAL A 56 -2.10 -4.09 9.80
N PHE A 57 -1.03 -4.54 10.47
CA PHE A 57 -0.97 -5.79 11.23
C PHE A 57 -1.08 -5.60 12.76
N ARG A 58 -1.43 -4.40 13.24
CA ARG A 58 -1.52 -4.09 14.67
C ARG A 58 -2.91 -3.55 15.02
N SER A 59 -3.27 -3.60 16.30
CA SER A 59 -4.46 -2.90 16.79
C SER A 59 -4.28 -1.39 16.61
N ALA A 60 -5.32 -0.72 16.13
CA ALA A 60 -5.37 0.73 16.03
C ALA A 60 -6.14 1.38 17.19
N PHE A 61 -6.60 0.58 18.16
CA PHE A 61 -7.35 1.09 19.30
C PHE A 61 -6.48 2.01 20.15
N ASP A 62 -7.00 3.21 20.41
CA ASP A 62 -6.47 4.13 21.41
C ASP A 62 -7.65 4.75 22.16
N PRO A 63 -7.59 4.85 23.52
CA PRO A 63 -8.64 5.49 24.31
C PRO A 63 -8.89 6.95 23.94
N GLU A 64 -7.89 7.63 23.35
CA GLU A 64 -8.02 8.99 22.82
C GLU A 64 -8.54 8.96 21.37
N PRO A 65 -9.79 9.40 21.11
CA PRO A 65 -10.41 9.26 19.79
C PRO A 65 -9.66 9.95 18.67
N VAL A 66 -9.05 11.12 18.93
CA VAL A 66 -8.32 11.87 17.89
C VAL A 66 -7.07 11.12 17.43
N ARG A 67 -6.36 10.49 18.37
CA ARG A 67 -5.17 9.70 18.06
C ARG A 67 -5.54 8.42 17.31
N MET A 68 -6.62 7.74 17.73
CA MET A 68 -7.14 6.59 17.02
C MET A 68 -7.51 6.94 15.58
N ALA A 69 -8.23 8.04 15.36
CA ALA A 69 -8.61 8.49 14.02
C ALA A 69 -7.39 8.74 13.11
N PHE A 70 -6.32 9.34 13.64
CA PHE A 70 -5.08 9.56 12.89
C PHE A 70 -4.39 8.24 12.48
N VAL A 71 -4.35 7.25 13.38
CA VAL A 71 -3.79 5.92 13.07
C VAL A 71 -4.64 5.20 12.02
N LEU A 72 -5.96 5.28 12.13
CA LEU A 72 -6.88 4.70 11.16
C LEU A 72 -6.70 5.34 9.77
N GLY A 73 -6.49 6.66 9.70
CA GLY A 73 -6.18 7.35 8.45
C GLY A 73 -4.89 6.86 7.79
N GLN A 74 -3.81 6.65 8.57
CA GLN A 74 -2.57 6.07 8.06
C GLN A 74 -2.74 4.61 7.62
N ARG A 75 -3.62 3.86 8.29
CA ARG A 75 -3.87 2.46 7.99
C ARG A 75 -4.56 2.25 6.66
N GLU A 76 -5.45 3.17 6.27
CA GLU A 76 -6.16 3.10 4.99
C GLU A 76 -5.21 3.00 3.79
N ASP A 77 -4.17 3.83 3.76
CA ASP A 77 -3.13 3.78 2.71
C ASP A 77 -2.40 2.43 2.69
N GLY A 78 -2.06 1.92 3.89
CA GLY A 78 -1.47 0.59 4.02
C GLY A 78 -2.40 -0.53 3.55
N LEU A 79 -3.70 -0.44 3.82
CA LEU A 79 -4.68 -1.47 3.42
C LEU A 79 -4.81 -1.54 1.90
N ARG A 80 -4.77 -0.40 1.19
CA ARG A 80 -4.73 -0.39 -0.28
C ARG A 80 -3.48 -1.08 -0.82
N LEU A 81 -2.33 -0.83 -0.19
CA LEU A 81 -1.10 -1.54 -0.56
C LEU A 81 -1.18 -3.04 -0.25
N VAL A 82 -1.81 -3.44 0.86
CA VAL A 82 -2.08 -4.87 1.14
C VAL A 82 -2.95 -5.47 0.05
N GLU A 83 -4.03 -4.80 -0.34
CA GLU A 83 -4.92 -5.27 -1.41
C GLU A 83 -4.15 -5.48 -2.73
N ALA A 84 -3.33 -4.50 -3.12
CA ALA A 84 -2.53 -4.57 -4.34
C ALA A 84 -1.52 -5.73 -4.28
N VAL A 85 -0.78 -5.87 -3.19
CA VAL A 85 0.19 -6.96 -3.00
C VAL A 85 -0.49 -8.33 -2.88
N SER A 86 -1.72 -8.40 -2.36
CA SER A 86 -2.46 -9.65 -2.19
C SER A 86 -2.82 -10.33 -3.52
N ARG A 87 -2.80 -9.59 -4.63
CA ARG A 87 -2.91 -10.15 -5.99
C ARG A 87 -1.71 -11.05 -6.35
N TYR A 88 -0.61 -10.93 -5.62
CA TYR A 88 0.66 -11.64 -5.81
C TYR A 88 1.03 -12.48 -4.57
N PRO A 89 0.27 -13.57 -4.28
CA PRO A 89 0.37 -14.30 -3.01
C PRO A 89 1.77 -14.89 -2.74
N LYS A 90 2.50 -15.29 -3.78
CA LYS A 90 3.87 -15.79 -3.63
C LYS A 90 4.84 -14.70 -3.14
N ALA A 91 4.74 -13.49 -3.69
CA ALA A 91 5.57 -12.37 -3.28
C ALA A 91 5.22 -11.91 -1.86
N LEU A 92 3.93 -11.92 -1.51
CA LEU A 92 3.46 -11.64 -0.16
C LEU A 92 4.01 -12.63 0.86
N ALA A 93 3.90 -13.94 0.59
CA ALA A 93 4.43 -14.99 1.46
C ALA A 93 5.94 -14.85 1.68
N LEU A 94 6.70 -14.67 0.60
CA LEU A 94 8.15 -14.49 0.66
C LEU A 94 8.53 -13.25 1.49
N MET A 95 7.83 -12.13 1.29
CA MET A 95 8.05 -10.91 2.06
C MET A 95 7.78 -11.11 3.57
N MET A 96 6.75 -11.88 3.93
CA MET A 96 6.42 -12.22 5.32
C MET A 96 7.49 -13.13 5.94
N GLU A 97 7.96 -14.15 5.21
CA GLU A 97 9.03 -15.05 5.65
C GLU A 97 10.31 -14.27 5.94
N GLU A 98 10.77 -13.47 4.98
CA GLU A 98 11.95 -12.62 5.13
C GLU A 98 11.82 -11.65 6.31
N ALA A 99 10.62 -11.11 6.56
CA ALA A 99 10.35 -10.24 7.70
C ALA A 99 10.51 -10.97 9.04
N ASN A 100 9.95 -12.18 9.14
CA ASN A 100 10.06 -13.02 10.33
C ASN A 100 11.52 -13.42 10.60
N GLU A 101 12.28 -13.78 9.56
CA GLU A 101 13.71 -14.09 9.67
C GLU A 101 14.52 -12.91 10.17
N ARG A 102 14.25 -11.70 9.64
CA ARG A 102 14.88 -10.46 10.10
C ARG A 102 14.58 -10.19 11.58
N GLU A 103 13.35 -10.44 12.02
CA GLU A 103 12.95 -10.24 13.43
C GLU A 103 13.66 -11.23 14.35
N ARG A 104 13.68 -12.52 14.00
CA ARG A 104 14.41 -13.56 14.74
C ARG A 104 15.89 -13.22 14.86
N THR A 105 16.50 -12.79 13.76
CA THR A 105 17.92 -12.39 13.73
C THR A 105 18.18 -11.20 14.64
N ARG A 106 17.30 -10.18 14.62
CA ARG A 106 17.40 -9.02 15.51
C ARG A 106 17.32 -9.44 16.98
N ASN A 107 16.34 -10.26 17.34
CA ASN A 107 16.13 -10.68 18.73
C ASN A 107 17.32 -11.48 19.26
N ALA A 108 17.86 -12.41 18.47
CA ALA A 108 19.06 -13.17 18.86
C ALA A 108 20.29 -12.26 19.09
N ILE A 109 20.45 -11.18 18.32
CA ILE A 109 21.52 -10.20 18.54
C ILE A 109 21.32 -9.46 19.85
N LEU A 110 20.08 -9.07 20.16
CA LEU A 110 19.74 -8.35 21.40
C LEU A 110 19.97 -9.22 22.64
N GLU A 111 19.55 -10.49 22.60
CA GLU A 111 19.77 -11.46 23.69
C GLU A 111 21.27 -11.66 23.96
N ARG A 112 22.07 -11.83 22.90
CA ARG A 112 23.51 -11.97 23.05
C ARG A 112 24.19 -10.73 23.64
N ALA A 113 23.66 -9.55 23.32
CA ALA A 113 24.17 -8.30 23.88
C ALA A 113 23.80 -8.17 25.37
N SER A 114 22.59 -8.56 25.78
CA SER A 114 22.18 -8.53 27.19
C SER A 114 22.91 -9.55 28.07
N ASP A 115 23.34 -10.68 27.50
CA ASP A 115 24.09 -11.71 28.24
C ASP A 115 25.59 -11.37 28.43
N SER A 116 26.06 -10.29 27.80
CA SER A 116 27.47 -9.85 27.84
C SER A 116 27.74 -8.71 28.85
N ASP A 117 26.69 -8.21 29.52
CA ASP A 117 26.74 -7.22 30.61
C ASP A 117 26.56 -7.90 31.99
#